data_AF-A0A7X7SSJ7-F1
#
_entry.id   AF-A0A7X7SSJ7-F1
#
_cell.length_a   1.000
_cell.length_b   1.000
_cell.length_c   1.000
_cell.angle_alpha   90.00
_cell.angle_beta   90.00
_cell.angle_gamma   90.00
#
_symmetry.space_group_name_H-M   'P 1'
#
loop_
_entity.id
_entity.type
_entity.pdbx_description
1 polymer ?
#
loop_
_entity_poly.entity_id
_entity_poly.type
_entity_poly.pdbx_seq_one_letter_code
_entity_poly.pdbx_strand_id
1 'polypeptide(L)'
;GDGANEPEDVPCPNIYVPPILVAEMFDDVFAPIARDGASIVEVQIRLHKALQTLAKIGDEDFAANAARLAKRALARSENALELDEERDAVRKIAEETFRQAAARASRARFGGAGAAE
;
A
#
# COMPACT_ATOMS: atom_id res chain seq x y z
N GLY A 1 -20.40 40.94 7.72
CA GLY A 1 -21.22 39.85 8.22
C GLY A 1 -20.88 38.66 7.37
N ASP A 2 -20.06 37.76 7.90
CA ASP A 2 -19.63 36.55 7.21
C ASP A 2 -20.25 35.38 7.95
N GLY A 3 -21.44 34.98 7.49
CA GLY A 3 -22.16 33.83 8.01
C GLY A 3 -21.52 32.59 7.41
N ALA A 4 -20.56 32.02 8.13
CA ALA A 4 -20.04 30.70 7.84
C ALA A 4 -21.20 29.72 7.80
N ASN A 5 -21.53 29.23 6.59
CA ASN A 5 -22.50 28.19 6.40
C ASN A 5 -21.84 26.89 6.88
N GLU A 6 -22.05 26.54 8.14
CA GLU A 6 -21.67 25.23 8.68
C GLU A 6 -22.42 24.16 7.89
N PRO A 7 -21.76 23.06 7.48
CA PRO A 7 -22.43 22.03 6.69
C PRO A 7 -23.56 21.43 7.53
N GLU A 8 -24.79 21.77 7.16
CA GLU A 8 -25.99 21.17 7.72
C GLU A 8 -25.98 19.68 7.38
N ASP A 9 -26.18 18.83 8.38
CA ASP A 9 -26.13 17.38 8.23
C ASP A 9 -27.39 16.91 7.48
N VAL A 10 -27.35 17.00 6.14
CA VAL A 10 -28.49 16.68 5.26
C VAL A 10 -28.60 15.16 5.11
N PRO A 11 -29.73 14.54 5.50
CA PRO A 11 -29.94 13.12 5.28
C PRO A 11 -30.01 12.81 3.78
N CYS A 12 -29.17 11.89 3.32
CA CYS A 12 -29.10 11.44 1.92
C CYS A 12 -29.60 9.99 1.75
N PRO A 13 -30.90 9.70 2.00
CA PRO A 13 -31.41 8.31 2.10
C PRO A 13 -31.36 7.51 0.79
N ASN A 14 -31.12 8.18 -0.35
CA ASN A 14 -31.06 7.56 -1.68
C ASN A 14 -29.65 7.60 -2.29
N ILE A 15 -28.63 8.03 -1.53
CA ILE A 15 -27.24 8.01 -1.99
C ILE A 15 -26.59 6.72 -1.48
N TYR A 16 -26.26 5.82 -2.41
CA TYR A 16 -25.54 4.60 -2.12
C TYR A 16 -24.10 4.75 -2.64
N VAL A 17 -23.12 4.63 -1.73
CA VAL A 17 -21.70 4.60 -2.10
C VAL A 17 -21.19 3.17 -1.91
N PRO A 18 -20.62 2.53 -2.94
CA PRO A 18 -20.04 1.21 -2.79
C PRO A 18 -18.84 1.24 -1.82
N PRO A 19 -18.58 0.14 -1.10
CA PRO A 19 -17.43 0.06 -0.21
C PRO A 19 -16.14 0.22 -1.01
N ILE A 20 -15.17 0.96 -0.46
CA ILE A 20 -13.84 1.13 -1.07
C ILE A 20 -13.11 -0.21 -0.99
N LEU A 21 -12.69 -0.73 -2.14
CA LEU A 21 -11.89 -1.94 -2.20
C LEU A 21 -10.45 -1.63 -1.80
N VAL A 22 -9.87 -2.45 -0.92
CA VAL A 22 -8.47 -2.29 -0.48
C VAL A 22 -7.52 -2.25 -1.68
N ALA A 23 -7.76 -3.07 -2.70
CA ALA A 23 -6.94 -3.08 -3.91
C ALA A 23 -6.96 -1.74 -4.66
N GLU A 24 -8.13 -1.11 -4.78
CA GLU A 24 -8.30 0.20 -5.44
C GLU A 24 -7.63 1.29 -4.61
N MET A 25 -7.83 1.30 -3.29
CA MET A 25 -7.18 2.26 -2.40
C MET A 25 -5.64 2.21 -2.54
N PHE A 26 -5.06 1.01 -2.60
CA PHE A 26 -3.61 0.86 -2.78
C PHE A 26 -3.15 1.41 -4.14
N ASP A 27 -3.90 1.15 -5.20
CA ASP A 27 -3.58 1.63 -6.54
C ASP A 27 -3.72 3.16 -6.63
N ASP A 28 -4.80 3.73 -6.09
CA ASP A 28 -5.07 5.16 -6.14
C ASP A 28 -4.05 5.98 -5.34
N VAL A 29 -3.65 5.50 -4.16
CA VAL A 29 -2.73 6.24 -3.28
C VAL A 29 -1.28 6.08 -3.71
N PHE A 30 -0.86 4.86 -4.02
CA PHE A 30 0.57 4.57 -4.11
C PHE A 30 1.08 4.29 -5.52
N ALA A 31 0.22 3.92 -6.49
CA ALA A 31 0.68 3.74 -7.86
C ALA A 31 1.20 5.05 -8.50
N PRO A 32 0.59 6.23 -8.24
CA PRO A 32 1.16 7.51 -8.68
C PRO A 32 2.53 7.78 -8.08
N ILE A 33 2.71 7.52 -6.78
CA ILE A 33 4.00 7.69 -6.07
C ILE A 33 5.05 6.75 -6.68
N ALA A 34 4.70 5.49 -6.92
CA ALA A 34 5.60 4.50 -7.53
C ALA A 34 6.02 4.89 -8.95
N ARG A 35 5.12 5.53 -9.72
CA ARG A 35 5.38 6.00 -11.08
C ARG A 35 6.24 7.25 -11.09
N ASP A 36 5.85 8.26 -10.31
CA ASP A 36 6.43 9.60 -10.38
C ASP A 36 7.76 9.67 -9.64
N GLY A 37 7.92 8.87 -8.59
CA GLY A 37 9.18 8.70 -7.87
C GLY A 37 10.06 7.56 -8.39
N ALA A 38 9.80 7.00 -9.58
CA ALA A 38 10.51 5.81 -10.08
C ALA A 38 12.03 6.00 -10.13
N SER A 39 12.49 7.18 -10.54
CA SER A 39 13.92 7.54 -10.64
C SER A 39 14.47 8.21 -9.37
N ILE A 40 13.73 8.20 -8.25
CA ILE A 40 14.15 8.85 -7.01
C ILE A 40 14.30 7.80 -5.92
N VAL A 41 15.55 7.44 -5.60
CA VAL A 41 15.88 6.35 -4.66
C VAL A 41 15.25 6.57 -3.28
N GLU A 42 15.26 7.80 -2.78
CA GLU A 42 14.69 8.16 -1.48
C GLU A 42 13.18 7.96 -1.40
N VAL A 43 12.48 8.15 -2.52
CA VAL A 43 11.02 7.96 -2.62
C VAL A 43 10.72 6.47 -2.66
N GLN A 44 11.44 5.69 -3.45
CA GLN A 44 11.26 4.24 -3.51
C GLN A 44 11.52 3.57 -2.16
N ILE A 45 12.60 3.96 -1.47
CA ILE A 45 12.89 3.45 -0.12
C ILE A 45 11.74 3.74 0.85
N ARG A 46 11.21 4.97 0.85
CA ARG A 46 10.10 5.35 1.75
C ARG A 46 8.80 4.64 1.38
N LEU A 47 8.52 4.48 0.08
CA LEU A 47 7.37 3.74 -0.41
C LEU A 47 7.42 2.28 0.07
N HIS A 48 8.54 1.59 -0.11
CA HIS A 48 8.69 0.21 0.37
C HIS A 48 8.53 0.11 1.90
N LYS A 49 9.05 1.05 2.68
CA LYS A 49 8.84 1.08 4.14
C LYS A 49 7.37 1.32 4.53
N ALA A 50 6.65 2.16 3.80
CA ALA A 50 5.23 2.36 4.02
C ALA A 50 4.44 1.07 3.75
N LEU A 51 4.74 0.38 2.64
CA LEU A 51 4.12 -0.89 2.27
C LEU A 51 4.44 -2.00 3.28
N GLN A 52 5.67 -2.05 3.81
CA GLN A 52 6.05 -2.92 4.92
C GLN A 52 5.18 -2.68 6.17
N THR A 53 4.99 -1.42 6.55
CA THR A 53 4.13 -1.06 7.68
C THR A 53 2.69 -1.49 7.44
N LEU A 54 2.14 -1.23 6.25
CA LEU A 54 0.79 -1.63 5.89
C LEU A 54 0.60 -3.16 5.90
N ALA A 55 1.57 -3.91 5.38
CA ALA A 55 1.56 -5.36 5.45
C ALA A 55 1.61 -5.92 6.89
N LYS A 56 2.15 -5.14 7.84
CA LYS A 56 2.23 -5.52 9.26
C LYS A 56 0.95 -5.19 10.02
N ILE A 57 0.40 -3.99 9.83
CA ILE A 57 -0.74 -3.51 10.63
C ILE A 57 -2.09 -3.97 10.10
N GLY A 58 -2.18 -4.28 8.81
CA GLY A 58 -3.40 -4.74 8.17
C GLY A 58 -3.67 -6.24 8.30
N ASP A 59 -4.77 -6.65 7.67
CA ASP A 59 -5.15 -8.04 7.46
C ASP A 59 -4.37 -8.69 6.29
N GLU A 60 -4.82 -9.87 5.85
CA GLU A 60 -4.18 -10.59 4.75
C GLU A 60 -4.29 -9.82 3.41
N ASP A 61 -5.40 -9.13 3.18
CA ASP A 61 -5.62 -8.36 1.96
C ASP A 61 -4.67 -7.17 1.87
N PHE A 62 -4.37 -6.52 2.99
CA PHE A 62 -3.33 -5.49 3.07
C PHE A 62 -1.94 -6.04 2.74
N ALA A 63 -1.58 -7.19 3.31
CA ALA A 63 -0.29 -7.83 3.03
C ALA A 63 -0.16 -8.24 1.55
N ALA A 64 -1.21 -8.80 0.97
CA ALA A 64 -1.25 -9.18 -0.44
C ALA A 64 -1.13 -7.97 -1.37
N ASN A 65 -1.88 -6.90 -1.09
CA ASN A 65 -1.83 -5.67 -1.90
C ASN A 65 -0.51 -4.91 -1.75
N ALA A 66 0.07 -4.88 -0.55
CA ALA A 66 1.39 -4.32 -0.31
C ALA A 66 2.48 -5.04 -1.13
N ALA A 67 2.46 -6.38 -1.17
CA ALA A 67 3.39 -7.17 -1.97
C ALA A 67 3.20 -6.94 -3.48
N ARG A 68 1.94 -6.95 -3.96
CA ARG A 68 1.60 -6.68 -5.37
C ARG A 68 2.16 -5.34 -5.82
N LEU A 69 1.94 -4.30 -5.04
CA LEU A 69 2.38 -2.96 -5.38
C LEU A 69 3.89 -2.80 -5.24
N ALA A 70 4.51 -3.36 -4.19
CA ALA A 70 5.96 -3.37 -4.03
C ALA A 70 6.67 -4.00 -5.23
N LYS A 71 6.10 -5.08 -5.80
CA LYS A 71 6.63 -5.70 -7.03
C LYS A 71 6.59 -4.73 -8.22
N ARG A 72 5.51 -3.99 -8.38
CA ARG A 72 5.36 -2.99 -9.46
C ARG A 72 6.29 -1.80 -9.25
N ALA A 73 6.43 -1.32 -8.01
CA ALA A 73 7.33 -0.22 -7.65
C ALA A 73 8.80 -0.59 -7.95
N LEU A 74 9.26 -1.77 -7.51
CA LEU A 74 10.60 -2.27 -7.80
C LEU A 74 10.88 -2.34 -9.30
N ALA A 75 9.96 -2.91 -10.08
CA ALA A 75 10.13 -3.00 -11.53
C ALA A 75 10.22 -1.61 -12.19
N ARG A 76 9.47 -0.63 -11.70
CA ARG A 76 9.57 0.76 -12.19
C ARG A 76 10.90 1.38 -11.83
N SER A 77 11.35 1.22 -10.59
CA SER A 77 12.62 1.79 -10.13
C SER A 77 13.82 1.16 -10.82
N GLU A 78 13.81 -0.15 -11.07
CA GLU A 78 14.90 -0.81 -11.81
C GLU A 78 15.02 -0.27 -13.24
N ASN A 79 13.89 0.06 -13.88
CA ASN A 79 13.89 0.66 -15.22
C ASN A 79 14.29 2.15 -15.24
N ALA A 80 14.09 2.88 -14.14
CA ALA A 80 14.22 4.34 -14.09
C ALA A 80 15.50 4.84 -13.39
N LEU A 81 16.03 4.08 -12.43
CA LEU A 81 17.30 4.39 -11.77
C LEU A 81 18.47 4.03 -12.69
N GLU A 82 19.48 4.89 -12.73
CA GLU A 82 20.65 4.72 -13.59
C GLU A 82 21.80 4.01 -12.88
N LEU A 83 21.94 4.21 -11.57
CA LEU A 83 23.02 3.64 -10.78
C LEU A 83 22.64 2.27 -10.21
N ASP A 84 23.51 1.29 -10.42
CA ASP A 84 23.29 -0.07 -9.91
C ASP A 84 23.27 -0.13 -8.38
N GLU A 85 24.03 0.73 -7.71
CA GLU A 85 24.03 0.85 -6.24
C GLU A 85 22.65 1.26 -5.69
N GLU A 86 21.96 2.18 -6.38
CA GLU A 86 20.61 2.61 -6.01
C GLU A 86 19.58 1.52 -6.29
N ARG A 87 19.70 0.83 -7.44
CA ARG A 87 18.86 -0.33 -7.76
C ARG A 87 19.00 -1.43 -6.72
N ASP A 88 20.22 -1.73 -6.29
CA ASP A 88 20.50 -2.72 -5.26
C ASP A 88 19.95 -2.31 -3.89
N ALA A 89 20.03 -1.03 -3.54
CA ALA A 89 19.42 -0.51 -2.32
C ALA A 89 17.88 -0.68 -2.33
N VAL A 90 17.22 -0.38 -3.46
CA VAL A 90 15.77 -0.58 -3.59
C VAL A 90 15.40 -2.07 -3.61
N ARG A 91 16.18 -2.91 -4.29
CA ARG A 91 15.94 -4.36 -4.31
C ARG A 91 15.98 -4.98 -2.92
N LYS A 92 16.99 -4.64 -2.10
CA LYS A 92 17.11 -5.14 -0.72
C LYS A 92 15.89 -4.80 0.13
N ILE A 93 15.33 -3.59 0.00
CA ILE A 93 14.14 -3.21 0.77
C ILE A 93 12.85 -3.80 0.21
N ALA A 94 12.77 -4.01 -1.11
CA ALA A 94 11.66 -4.71 -1.74
C ALA A 94 11.61 -6.18 -1.30
N GLU A 95 12.74 -6.88 -1.24
CA GLU A 95 12.86 -8.23 -0.71
C GLU A 95 12.33 -8.34 0.73
N GLU A 96 12.69 -7.39 1.59
CA GLU A 96 12.15 -7.32 2.95
C GLU A 96 10.63 -7.16 2.96
N THR A 97 10.10 -6.35 2.05
CA THR A 97 8.65 -6.17 1.89
C THR A 97 7.96 -7.49 1.53
N PHE A 98 8.54 -8.25 0.59
CA PHE A 98 8.00 -9.54 0.19
C PHE A 98 8.05 -10.58 1.31
N ARG A 99 9.16 -10.62 2.08
CA ARG A 99 9.28 -11.50 3.24
C ARG A 99 8.22 -11.21 4.29
N GLN A 100 8.00 -9.94 4.62
CA GLN A 100 7.01 -9.53 5.61
C GLN A 100 5.59 -9.90 5.18
N ALA A 101 5.23 -9.62 3.92
CA ALA A 101 3.93 -9.99 3.38
C ALA A 101 3.71 -11.51 3.39
N ALA A 102 4.72 -12.30 3.01
CA ALA A 102 4.64 -13.76 3.04
C ALA A 102 4.48 -14.32 4.46
N ALA A 103 5.16 -13.73 5.45
CA ALA A 103 5.03 -14.12 6.86
C ALA A 103 3.64 -13.82 7.44
N ARG A 104 2.93 -12.80 6.93
CA ARG A 104 1.55 -12.51 7.34
C ARG A 104 0.58 -13.55 6.78
N ALA A 105 0.73 -13.87 5.50
CA ALA A 105 -0.10 -14.88 4.83
C ALA A 105 0.06 -16.26 5.49
N SER A 106 1.26 -16.63 5.94
CA SER A 106 1.44 -17.89 6.66
C SER A 106 0.76 -17.91 8.03
N ARG A 107 0.81 -16.80 8.80
CA ARG A 107 0.11 -16.71 10.09
C ARG A 107 -1.41 -16.78 9.97
N ALA A 108 -2.00 -16.15 8.94
CA ALA A 108 -3.44 -16.20 8.70
C ALA A 108 -3.94 -17.64 8.47
N ARG A 109 -3.21 -18.43 7.67
CA ARG A 109 -3.54 -19.84 7.37
C ARG A 109 -3.55 -20.75 8.61
N PHE A 110 -2.82 -20.42 9.67
CA PHE A 110 -2.80 -21.21 10.91
C PHE A 110 -3.65 -20.61 12.05
N GLY A 111 -4.16 -19.38 11.90
CA GLY A 111 -4.90 -18.66 12.95
C GLY A 111 -6.43 -18.61 12.78
N GLY A 112 -6.97 -19.06 11.65
CA GLY A 112 -8.39 -18.87 11.29
C GLY A 112 -9.44 -19.75 11.98
N ALA A 113 -9.10 -20.51 13.04
CA ALA A 113 -10.02 -21.47 13.67
C ALA A 113 -10.45 -21.10 15.11
N GLY A 114 -10.43 -19.82 15.50
CA GLY A 114 -10.57 -19.44 16.92
C GLY A 114 -11.42 -18.22 17.26
N ALA A 115 -12.32 -17.75 16.37
CA ALA A 115 -13.21 -16.64 16.71
C ALA A 115 -14.61 -16.82 16.09
N ALA A 116 -15.33 -17.80 16.63
CA ALA A 116 -16.79 -17.87 16.57
C ALA A 116 -17.28 -18.39 17.92
N GLU A 117 -17.51 -17.48 18.86
CA GLU A 117 -18.47 -17.61 19.97
C GLU A 117 -19.12 -16.25 20.20
#